data_AF-A0A3C0EH73-F1
#
_entry.id   AF-A0A3C0EH73-F1
#
_cell.length_a   1.000
_cell.length_b   1.000
_cell.length_c   1.000
_cell.angle_alpha   90.00
_cell.angle_beta   90.00
_cell.angle_gamma   90.00
#
_symmetry.space_group_name_H-M   'P 1'
#
loop_
_entity.id
_entity.type
_entity.pdbx_description
1 polymer ?
#
loop_
_entity_poly.entity_id
_entity_poly.type
_entity_poly.pdbx_seq_one_letter_code
_entity_poly.pdbx_strand_id
1 'polypeptide(L)'
;MSYQPGDMVTGRFFARHTDTGALTDADSLPTAAIYLNGTVAGSVTVTITNITTGIYTYSFTLPADWSRGDHIQCEVSATVDSTSDIGTVIEFTLESALGLEFTVDDTSITPTTTYCALNDGPAGDDVLNGRFLVFSSGANKGLALPISDYNGTTKQVNFATAWPTAPVDGDQCEVIGLTV
;
A
#
# COMPACT_ATOMS: atom_id res chain seq x y z
N MET A 1 1.45 8.77 7.97
CA MET A 1 1.94 8.41 6.62
C MET A 1 1.18 7.16 6.23
N SER A 2 0.70 7.10 4.99
CA SER A 2 0.03 5.91 4.43
C SER A 2 1.06 5.13 3.62
N TYR A 3 1.07 3.81 3.74
CA TYR A 3 2.00 2.92 3.05
C TYR A 3 1.24 1.79 2.37
N GLN A 4 1.68 1.45 1.17
CA GLN A 4 1.14 0.39 0.33
C GLN A 4 2.13 -0.77 0.19
N PRO A 5 1.66 -1.99 -0.16
CA PRO A 5 2.55 -3.07 -0.57
C PRO A 5 3.49 -2.60 -1.70
N GLY A 6 4.79 -2.91 -1.58
CA GLY A 6 5.81 -2.46 -2.53
C GLY A 6 6.51 -1.14 -2.16
N ASP A 7 5.96 -0.34 -1.25
CA ASP A 7 6.56 0.93 -0.87
C ASP A 7 7.90 0.76 -0.13
N MET A 8 8.78 1.73 -0.33
CA MET A 8 9.99 1.88 0.48
C MET A 8 9.67 2.72 1.72
N VAL A 9 9.81 2.12 2.90
CA VAL A 9 9.66 2.80 4.19
C VAL A 9 11.03 3.30 4.63
N THR A 10 11.09 4.56 5.05
CA THR A 10 12.30 5.16 5.63
C THR A 10 11.94 5.97 6.87
N GLY A 11 12.86 6.02 7.83
CA GLY A 11 12.68 6.81 9.03
C GLY A 11 13.98 6.91 9.83
N ARG A 12 13.86 7.43 11.05
CA ARG A 12 14.98 7.56 11.98
C ARG A 12 14.60 7.12 13.38
N PHE A 13 15.59 6.69 14.15
CA PHE A 13 15.49 6.49 15.58
C PHE A 13 16.75 7.04 16.28
N PHE A 14 16.68 7.10 17.60
CA PHE A 14 17.74 7.65 18.42
C PHE A 14 18.23 6.60 19.42
N ALA A 15 19.54 6.39 19.48
CA ALA A 15 20.16 5.73 20.60
C ALA A 15 20.51 6.77 21.67
N ARG A 16 20.23 6.44 22.92
CA ARG A 16 20.44 7.35 24.06
C ARG A 16 21.03 6.57 25.23
N HIS A 17 21.91 7.23 25.96
CA HIS A 17 22.32 6.75 27.28
C HIS A 17 21.10 6.71 28.20
N THR A 18 20.85 5.56 28.83
CA THR A 18 19.65 5.30 29.64
C THR A 18 19.51 6.25 30.82
N ASP A 19 20.62 6.53 31.53
CA ASP A 19 20.60 7.39 32.71
C ASP A 19 20.54 8.90 32.42
N THR A 20 21.12 9.35 31.30
CA THR A 20 21.25 10.80 31.01
C THR A 20 20.32 11.28 29.91
N GLY A 21 19.76 10.38 29.09
CA GLY A 21 18.96 10.70 27.92
C GLY A 21 19.74 11.38 26.77
N ALA A 22 21.07 11.57 26.95
CA ALA A 22 21.95 12.12 25.93
C ALA A 22 22.05 11.17 24.73
N LEU A 23 22.19 11.73 23.52
CA LEU A 23 22.45 10.94 22.33
C LEU A 23 23.83 10.30 22.45
N THR A 24 23.88 8.98 22.32
CA THR A 24 25.10 8.17 22.39
C THR A 24 25.01 7.11 21.32
N ASP A 25 26.12 6.83 20.64
CA ASP A 25 26.16 5.73 19.68
C ASP A 25 25.98 4.39 20.39
N ALA A 26 25.29 3.46 19.73
CA ALA A 26 25.20 2.08 20.17
C ALA A 26 26.57 1.38 20.07
N ASP A 27 26.83 0.45 20.99
CA ASP A 27 28.08 -0.31 21.12
C ASP A 27 28.39 -1.12 19.83
N SER A 28 27.35 -1.46 19.09
CA SER A 28 27.40 -2.04 17.74
C SER A 28 26.26 -1.48 16.89
N LEU A 29 26.33 -1.65 15.56
CA LEU A 29 25.22 -1.27 14.69
C LEU A 29 23.92 -1.96 15.16
N PRO A 30 22.85 -1.20 15.43
CA PRO A 30 21.56 -1.79 15.81
C PRO A 30 21.02 -2.73 14.74
N THR A 31 20.14 -3.63 15.14
CA THR A 31 19.43 -4.55 14.26
C THR A 31 17.93 -4.32 14.35
N ALA A 32 17.16 -4.74 13.34
CA ALA A 32 15.71 -4.61 13.38
C ALA A 32 15.01 -5.84 12.80
N ALA A 33 13.80 -6.07 13.29
CA ALA A 33 12.88 -7.08 12.79
C ALA A 33 11.55 -6.43 12.39
N ILE A 34 10.98 -6.89 11.28
CA ILE A 34 9.62 -6.54 10.88
C ILE A 34 8.67 -7.63 11.37
N TYR A 35 7.57 -7.21 11.98
CA TYR A 35 6.47 -8.09 12.35
C TYR A 35 5.27 -7.77 11.46
N LEU A 36 4.75 -8.82 10.83
CA LEU A 36 3.52 -8.83 10.05
C LEU A 36 2.45 -9.53 10.89
N ASN A 37 1.40 -8.80 11.30
CA ASN A 37 0.31 -9.32 12.14
C ASN A 37 0.82 -10.02 13.41
N GLY A 38 1.86 -9.47 14.02
CA GLY A 38 2.50 -10.01 15.23
C GLY A 38 3.47 -11.19 15.00
N THR A 39 3.69 -11.61 13.76
CA THR A 39 4.67 -12.67 13.42
C THR A 39 5.87 -12.08 12.71
N VAL A 40 7.08 -12.53 13.06
CA VAL A 40 8.32 -12.06 12.42
C VAL A 40 8.32 -12.38 10.92
N ALA A 41 8.45 -11.35 10.09
CA ALA A 41 8.59 -11.42 8.64
C ALA A 41 10.07 -11.59 8.26
N GLY A 42 10.61 -12.80 8.45
CA GLY A 42 12.04 -13.08 8.29
C GLY A 42 12.63 -12.88 6.87
N SER A 43 11.79 -12.67 5.86
CA SER A 43 12.23 -12.34 4.49
C SER A 43 12.56 -10.85 4.29
N VAL A 44 12.11 -9.97 5.19
CA VAL A 44 12.34 -8.53 5.06
C VAL A 44 13.63 -8.15 5.75
N THR A 45 14.54 -7.52 5.00
CA THR A 45 15.79 -6.99 5.54
C THR A 45 15.64 -5.49 5.81
N VAL A 46 15.93 -5.07 7.03
CA VAL A 46 16.00 -3.65 7.41
C VAL A 46 17.45 -3.18 7.35
N THR A 47 17.69 -2.10 6.61
CA THR A 47 19.00 -1.44 6.55
C THR A 47 19.05 -0.34 7.60
N ILE A 48 20.03 -0.38 8.49
CA ILE A 48 20.27 0.65 9.51
C ILE A 48 21.60 1.34 9.22
N THR A 49 21.60 2.68 9.27
CA THR A 49 22.78 3.51 9.02
C THR A 49 22.96 4.52 10.14
N ASN A 50 24.16 4.60 10.72
CA ASN A 50 24.54 5.70 11.62
C ASN A 50 24.81 6.97 10.78
N ILE A 51 24.13 8.06 11.11
CA ILE A 51 24.30 9.35 10.42
C ILE A 51 25.22 10.28 11.22
N THR A 52 25.02 10.32 12.53
CA THR A 52 25.82 11.08 13.50
C THR A 52 25.54 10.53 14.89
N THR A 53 26.26 10.99 15.91
CA THR A 53 26.19 10.46 17.27
C THR A 53 24.76 10.24 17.76
N GLY A 54 24.42 8.98 18.01
CA GLY A 54 23.12 8.55 18.51
C GLY A 54 21.94 8.71 17.55
N ILE A 55 22.15 9.11 16.29
CA ILE A 55 21.10 9.26 15.28
C ILE A 55 21.29 8.25 14.16
N TYR A 56 20.29 7.39 13.99
CA TYR A 56 20.30 6.33 12.99
C TYR A 56 19.09 6.47 12.06
N THR A 57 19.27 6.10 10.80
CA THR A 57 18.17 5.89 9.86
C THR A 57 17.88 4.42 9.68
N TYR A 58 16.63 4.07 9.43
CA TYR A 58 16.24 2.74 8.95
C TYR A 58 15.55 2.83 7.59
N SER A 59 15.72 1.80 6.77
CA SER A 59 14.94 1.61 5.56
C SER A 59 14.64 0.15 5.28
N PHE A 60 13.47 -0.12 4.70
CA PHE A 60 13.08 -1.44 4.21
C PHE A 60 12.00 -1.29 3.13
N THR A 61 11.84 -2.33 2.32
CA THR A 61 10.77 -2.40 1.30
C THR A 61 9.68 -3.34 1.79
N LEU A 62 8.43 -2.90 1.67
CA LEU A 62 7.27 -3.74 1.94
C LEU A 62 7.10 -4.75 0.80
N PRO A 63 7.01 -6.06 1.09
CA PRO A 63 6.68 -7.05 0.06
C PRO A 63 5.35 -6.74 -0.64
N ALA A 64 5.33 -6.86 -1.97
CA ALA A 64 4.17 -6.52 -2.79
C ALA A 64 3.01 -7.52 -2.66
N ASP A 65 3.27 -8.70 -2.09
CA ASP A 65 2.28 -9.76 -1.83
C ASP A 65 1.59 -9.61 -0.46
N TRP A 66 1.97 -8.62 0.34
CA TRP A 66 1.28 -8.31 1.59
C TRP A 66 -0.06 -7.64 1.33
N SER A 67 -1.02 -7.89 2.23
CA SER A 67 -2.40 -7.52 2.03
C SER A 67 -2.74 -6.21 2.75
N ARG A 68 -3.69 -5.48 2.18
CA ARG A 68 -4.35 -4.38 2.89
C ARG A 68 -4.87 -4.88 4.24
N GLY A 69 -4.72 -4.06 5.27
CA GLY A 69 -5.19 -4.36 6.60
C GLY A 69 -4.17 -5.13 7.44
N ASP A 70 -3.08 -5.60 6.83
CA ASP A 70 -1.97 -6.18 7.57
C ASP A 70 -1.33 -5.14 8.47
N HIS A 71 -1.11 -5.52 9.72
CA HIS A 71 -0.49 -4.70 10.73
C HIS A 71 1.03 -4.90 10.73
N ILE A 72 1.77 -3.82 10.50
CA ILE A 72 3.22 -3.82 10.40
C ILE A 72 3.82 -3.10 11.60
N GLN A 73 4.78 -3.77 12.25
CA GLN A 73 5.63 -3.17 13.29
C GLN A 73 7.10 -3.36 12.92
N CYS A 74 7.90 -2.32 13.08
CA CYS A 74 9.35 -2.41 13.02
C CYS A 74 9.90 -2.21 14.43
N GLU A 75 10.58 -3.23 14.95
CA GLU A 75 11.26 -3.17 16.23
C GLU A 75 12.77 -3.13 16.01
N VAL A 76 13.43 -2.17 16.65
CA VAL A 76 14.89 -2.03 16.64
C VAL A 76 15.42 -2.52 17.98
N SER A 77 16.44 -3.38 17.93
CA SER A 77 17.27 -3.75 19.08
C SER A 77 18.59 -3.01 19.02
N ALA A 78 18.93 -2.31 20.10
CA ALA A 78 20.20 -1.63 20.26
C ALA A 78 20.81 -1.96 21.63
N THR A 79 22.14 -1.91 21.72
CA THR A 79 22.87 -1.95 22.99
C THR A 79 23.63 -0.65 23.13
N VAL A 80 23.40 0.07 24.23
CA VAL A 80 24.09 1.34 24.55
C VAL A 80 24.66 1.20 25.95
N ASP A 81 25.96 1.42 26.11
CA ASP A 81 26.65 1.30 27.39
C ASP A 81 26.41 -0.08 28.04
N SER A 82 26.50 -1.14 27.25
CA SER A 82 26.24 -2.54 27.62
C SER A 82 24.81 -2.85 28.07
N THR A 83 23.87 -1.91 27.92
CA THR A 83 22.44 -2.15 28.19
C THR A 83 21.70 -2.35 26.88
N SER A 84 21.06 -3.51 26.72
CA SER A 84 20.24 -3.82 25.55
C SER A 84 18.78 -3.46 25.79
N ASP A 85 18.16 -2.84 24.79
CA ASP A 85 16.74 -2.55 24.78
C ASP A 85 16.15 -2.76 23.37
N ILE A 86 14.83 -2.90 23.31
CA ILE A 86 14.05 -3.04 22.07
C ILE A 86 12.97 -1.96 22.05
N GLY A 87 12.87 -1.25 20.93
CA GLY A 87 11.86 -0.22 20.73
C GLY A 87 11.15 -0.32 19.38
N THR A 88 9.83 -0.14 19.38
CA THR A 88 9.05 0.03 18.15
C THR A 88 9.36 1.40 17.54
N VAL A 89 9.91 1.41 16.32
CA VAL A 89 10.30 2.66 15.63
C VAL A 89 9.28 3.11 14.59
N ILE A 90 8.41 2.21 14.15
CA ILE A 90 7.22 2.52 13.37
C ILE A 90 6.19 1.40 13.52
N GLU A 91 4.93 1.79 13.53
CA GLU A 91 3.77 0.91 13.54
C GLU A 91 2.71 1.52 12.62
N PHE A 92 2.16 0.70 11.72
CA PHE A 92 1.12 1.12 10.79
C PHE A 92 0.34 -0.08 10.27
N THR A 93 -0.86 0.19 9.76
CA THR A 93 -1.61 -0.79 8.96
C THR A 93 -1.36 -0.51 7.49
N LEU A 94 -1.17 -1.54 6.68
CA LEU A 94 -1.13 -1.38 5.24
C LEU A 94 -2.47 -0.84 4.75
N GLU A 95 -2.43 0.37 4.21
CA GLU A 95 -3.54 0.90 3.47
C GLU A 95 -3.46 0.35 2.06
N SER A 96 -4.61 -0.06 1.54
CA SER A 96 -4.78 0.01 0.10
C SER A 96 -4.85 1.51 -0.20
N ALA A 97 -4.29 1.95 -1.33
CA ALA A 97 -4.89 3.12 -2.00
C ALA A 97 -6.41 2.94 -1.89
N LEU A 98 -7.15 4.00 -1.56
CA LEU A 98 -8.58 3.92 -1.33
C LEU A 98 -9.37 3.45 -2.57
N GLY A 99 -8.73 2.91 -3.58
CA GLY A 99 -9.22 1.99 -4.58
C GLY A 99 -8.07 1.45 -5.42
N LEU A 100 -8.41 0.56 -6.35
CA LEU A 100 -7.48 0.10 -7.38
C LEU A 100 -7.56 1.09 -8.53
N GLU A 101 -6.45 1.76 -8.84
CA GLU A 101 -6.36 2.66 -10.00
C GLU A 101 -6.28 1.87 -11.30
N PHE A 102 -7.08 2.27 -12.27
CA PHE A 102 -7.15 1.69 -13.60
C PHE A 102 -7.27 2.77 -14.65
N THR A 103 -7.05 2.40 -15.90
CA THR A 103 -7.43 3.20 -17.07
C THR A 103 -8.41 2.42 -17.92
N VAL A 104 -9.29 3.14 -18.61
CA VAL A 104 -10.15 2.54 -19.63
C VAL A 104 -9.30 2.05 -20.80
N ASP A 105 -9.59 0.84 -21.27
CA ASP A 105 -8.97 0.22 -22.45
C ASP A 105 -10.02 0.03 -23.56
N ASP A 106 -9.99 0.89 -24.58
CA ASP A 106 -10.83 0.76 -25.79
C ASP A 106 -10.27 -0.25 -26.79
N THR A 107 -9.01 -0.66 -26.62
CA THR A 107 -8.36 -1.60 -27.56
C THR A 107 -8.86 -3.04 -27.37
N SER A 108 -9.20 -3.42 -26.14
CA SER A 108 -9.79 -4.72 -25.82
C SER A 108 -11.29 -4.78 -26.14
N ILE A 109 -12.02 -3.68 -25.90
CA ILE A 109 -13.45 -3.57 -26.20
C ILE A 109 -13.84 -2.12 -26.40
N THR A 110 -14.72 -1.85 -27.37
CA THR A 110 -15.27 -0.51 -27.54
C THR A 110 -16.25 -0.15 -26.41
N PRO A 111 -15.95 0.84 -25.56
CA PRO A 111 -16.80 1.22 -24.44
C PRO A 111 -18.15 1.75 -24.90
N THR A 112 -19.16 1.56 -24.06
CA THR A 112 -20.46 2.22 -24.19
C THR A 112 -20.81 2.89 -22.87
N THR A 113 -21.97 3.54 -22.80
CA THR A 113 -22.44 4.10 -21.52
C THR A 113 -22.72 3.04 -20.46
N THR A 114 -22.81 1.75 -20.80
CA THR A 114 -23.15 0.67 -19.85
C THR A 114 -22.02 -0.33 -19.60
N TYR A 115 -20.89 -0.22 -20.29
CA TYR A 115 -19.70 -1.03 -20.02
C TYR A 115 -18.42 -0.41 -20.57
N CYS A 116 -17.28 -0.78 -20.01
CA CYS A 116 -15.93 -0.54 -20.55
C CYS A 116 -14.99 -1.68 -20.14
N ALA A 117 -13.77 -1.73 -20.67
CA ALA A 117 -12.71 -2.59 -20.11
C ALA A 117 -11.69 -1.75 -19.32
N LEU A 118 -11.06 -2.39 -18.34
CA LEU A 118 -9.99 -1.83 -17.52
C LEU A 118 -8.64 -2.41 -17.95
N ASN A 119 -7.62 -1.56 -18.05
CA ASN A 119 -6.24 -2.03 -18.20
C ASN A 119 -5.79 -2.76 -16.92
N ASP A 120 -5.25 -3.97 -17.08
CA ASP A 120 -4.64 -4.77 -16.00
C ASP A 120 -5.55 -5.06 -14.78
N GLY A 121 -6.86 -5.19 -15.01
CA GLY A 121 -7.80 -5.67 -13.98
C GLY A 121 -7.51 -7.10 -13.48
N PRO A 122 -8.06 -7.52 -12.32
CA PRO A 122 -7.86 -8.87 -11.77
C PRO A 122 -8.32 -9.99 -12.72
N ALA A 123 -7.72 -11.17 -12.61
CA ALA A 123 -7.98 -12.28 -13.54
C ALA A 123 -9.25 -13.10 -13.23
N GLY A 124 -9.85 -12.93 -12.04
CA GLY A 124 -11.07 -13.64 -11.65
C GLY A 124 -12.34 -12.95 -12.13
N ASP A 125 -13.33 -13.73 -12.55
CA ASP A 125 -14.70 -13.24 -12.78
C ASP A 125 -15.36 -12.83 -11.45
N ASP A 126 -16.30 -11.89 -11.52
CA ASP A 126 -17.12 -11.38 -10.41
C ASP A 126 -16.39 -10.68 -9.25
N VAL A 127 -15.05 -10.64 -9.27
CA VAL A 127 -14.25 -10.12 -8.16
C VAL A 127 -14.45 -8.62 -7.87
N LEU A 128 -14.98 -7.87 -8.83
CA LEU A 128 -15.29 -6.44 -8.69
C LEU A 128 -16.80 -6.18 -8.50
N ASN A 129 -17.66 -7.20 -8.48
CA ASN A 129 -19.10 -7.02 -8.38
C ASN A 129 -19.48 -6.36 -7.06
N GLY A 130 -20.37 -5.36 -7.12
CA GLY A 130 -20.80 -4.58 -5.96
C GLY A 130 -19.81 -3.49 -5.50
N ARG A 131 -18.66 -3.36 -6.17
CA ARG A 131 -17.75 -2.20 -6.01
C ARG A 131 -18.29 -1.00 -6.77
N PHE A 132 -17.71 0.17 -6.50
CA PHE A 132 -17.94 1.37 -7.30
C PHE A 132 -16.74 1.66 -8.19
N LEU A 133 -16.97 1.98 -9.45
CA LEU A 133 -15.97 2.59 -10.32
C LEU A 133 -16.16 4.11 -10.28
N VAL A 134 -15.10 4.83 -9.93
CA VAL A 134 -15.05 6.30 -9.86
C VAL A 134 -14.13 6.83 -10.94
N PHE A 135 -14.61 7.75 -11.78
CA PHE A 135 -13.74 8.39 -12.78
C PHE A 135 -12.99 9.58 -12.16
N SER A 136 -11.66 9.61 -12.30
CA SER A 136 -10.81 10.72 -11.88
C SER A 136 -10.42 11.65 -13.05
N SER A 137 -10.66 11.23 -14.29
CA SER A 137 -10.54 12.04 -15.51
C SER A 137 -11.73 11.88 -16.47
N GLY A 138 -11.64 12.49 -17.65
CA GLY A 138 -12.63 12.33 -18.71
C GLY A 138 -13.93 13.11 -18.50
N ALA A 139 -14.90 12.85 -19.38
CA ALA A 139 -16.22 13.48 -19.33
C ALA A 139 -17.05 13.05 -18.11
N ASN A 140 -16.73 11.89 -17.52
CA ASN A 140 -17.40 11.34 -16.35
C ASN A 140 -16.68 11.67 -15.03
N LYS A 141 -15.67 12.54 -15.05
CA LYS A 141 -14.87 12.88 -13.86
C LYS A 141 -15.74 13.25 -12.65
N GLY A 142 -15.43 12.65 -11.51
CA GLY A 142 -16.11 12.87 -10.23
C GLY A 142 -17.42 12.11 -10.07
N LEU A 143 -17.82 11.34 -11.08
CA LEU A 143 -18.98 10.46 -11.01
C LEU A 143 -18.55 9.05 -10.60
N ALA A 144 -19.47 8.34 -9.94
CA ALA A 144 -19.27 6.98 -9.46
C ALA A 144 -20.50 6.12 -9.78
N LEU A 145 -20.29 4.91 -10.31
CA LEU A 145 -21.35 3.94 -10.54
C LEU A 145 -20.97 2.56 -9.99
N PRO A 146 -21.96 1.79 -9.49
CA PRO A 146 -21.72 0.42 -9.06
C PRO A 146 -21.44 -0.50 -10.25
N ILE A 147 -20.48 -1.41 -10.07
CA ILE A 147 -20.16 -2.49 -10.98
C ILE A 147 -21.16 -3.62 -10.75
N SER A 148 -21.98 -3.92 -11.75
CA SER A 148 -22.99 -4.97 -11.70
C SER A 148 -22.44 -6.34 -12.08
N ASP A 149 -21.42 -6.36 -12.94
CA ASP A 149 -20.76 -7.57 -13.41
C ASP A 149 -19.31 -7.24 -13.82
N TYR A 150 -18.41 -8.22 -13.71
CA TYR A 150 -17.01 -8.11 -14.08
C TYR A 150 -16.49 -9.42 -14.66
N ASN A 151 -15.93 -9.34 -15.87
CA ASN A 151 -15.27 -10.46 -16.51
C ASN A 151 -13.75 -10.35 -16.36
N GLY A 152 -13.13 -11.29 -15.64
CA GLY A 152 -11.69 -11.33 -15.38
C GLY A 152 -10.85 -11.73 -16.59
N THR A 153 -11.45 -12.28 -17.65
CA THR A 153 -10.75 -12.58 -18.91
C THR A 153 -10.68 -11.36 -19.82
N THR A 154 -11.82 -10.70 -20.07
CA THR A 154 -11.90 -9.52 -20.96
C THR A 154 -11.66 -8.19 -20.24
N LYS A 155 -11.56 -8.23 -18.90
CA LYS A 155 -11.48 -7.05 -18.02
C LYS A 155 -12.67 -6.11 -18.13
N GLN A 156 -13.78 -6.59 -18.69
CA GLN A 156 -14.98 -5.81 -18.89
C GLN A 156 -15.69 -5.60 -17.57
N VAL A 157 -16.03 -4.34 -17.27
CA VAL A 157 -16.94 -3.94 -16.20
C VAL A 157 -18.28 -3.55 -16.82
N ASN A 158 -19.36 -4.07 -16.26
CA ASN A 158 -20.72 -3.68 -16.61
C ASN A 158 -21.33 -2.83 -15.50
N PHE A 159 -22.16 -1.86 -15.89
CA PHE A 159 -22.87 -0.98 -14.98
C PHE A 159 -24.37 -1.21 -15.09
N ALA A 160 -25.06 -1.27 -13.94
CA ALA A 160 -26.52 -1.39 -13.90
C ALA A 160 -27.24 -0.14 -14.44
N THR A 161 -26.54 1.00 -14.43
CA THR A 161 -27.03 2.29 -14.91
C THR A 161 -26.03 2.87 -15.90
N ALA A 162 -26.53 3.55 -16.93
CA ALA A 162 -25.71 4.17 -17.94
C ALA A 162 -24.97 5.42 -17.41
N TRP A 163 -23.69 5.57 -17.76
CA TRP A 163 -22.96 6.82 -17.64
C TRP A 163 -23.57 7.93 -18.52
N PRO A 164 -23.40 9.22 -18.17
CA PRO A 164 -23.83 10.33 -19.01
C PRO A 164 -23.16 10.34 -20.40
N THR A 165 -21.88 9.98 -20.45
CA THR A 165 -21.08 9.83 -21.68
C THR A 165 -20.39 8.47 -21.65
N ALA A 166 -20.20 7.82 -22.81
CA ALA A 166 -19.39 6.62 -22.87
C ALA A 166 -17.94 6.95 -22.42
N PRO A 167 -17.32 6.14 -21.56
CA PRO A 167 -15.91 6.31 -21.21
C PRO A 167 -15.02 6.24 -22.46
N VAL A 168 -13.89 6.95 -22.45
CA VAL A 168 -12.94 7.00 -23.58
C VAL A 168 -11.63 6.32 -23.17
N ASP A 169 -10.91 5.77 -24.15
CA ASP A 169 -9.58 5.20 -23.97
C ASP A 169 -8.66 6.09 -23.13
N GLY A 170 -8.00 5.50 -22.14
CA GLY A 170 -7.08 6.20 -21.25
C GLY A 170 -7.72 7.03 -20.14
N ASP A 171 -9.06 7.08 -20.04
CA ASP A 171 -9.73 7.69 -18.90
C ASP A 171 -9.31 7.00 -17.59
N GLN A 172 -8.83 7.80 -16.63
CA GLN A 172 -8.38 7.36 -15.32
C GLN A 172 -9.59 7.08 -14.42
N CYS A 173 -9.56 5.94 -13.74
CA CYS A 173 -10.62 5.51 -12.85
C CYS A 173 -10.06 4.74 -11.65
N GLU A 174 -10.87 4.62 -10.62
CA GLU A 174 -10.52 3.97 -9.37
C GLU A 174 -11.68 3.06 -8.95
N VAL A 175 -11.40 1.81 -8.61
CA VAL A 175 -12.40 0.89 -8.05
C VAL A 175 -12.34 0.94 -6.54
N ILE A 176 -13.43 1.42 -5.93
CA ILE A 176 -13.55 1.59 -4.48
C ILE A 176 -14.63 0.68 -3.88
N GLY A 177 -14.49 0.34 -2.59
CA GLY A 177 -15.49 -0.39 -1.82
C GLY A 177 -14.89 -1.47 -0.92
N LEU A 178 -15.48 -1.68 0.26
CA LEU A 178 -15.06 -2.69 1.24
C LEU A 178 -15.64 -4.06 0.87
N THR A 179 -14.83 -5.13 0.85
CA THR A 179 -15.38 -6.49 0.90
C THR A 179 -16.05 -6.62 2.27
N VAL A 180 -17.37 -6.76 2.29
CA VAL A 180 -18.06 -7.23 3.50
C VAL A 180 -17.82 -8.73 3.65
#